data_AF-A0AAU5BUZ0-F1
#
_entry.id   AF-A0AAU5BUZ0-F1
#
_cell.length_a   1.000
_cell.length_b   1.000
_cell.length_c   1.000
_cell.angle_alpha   90.00
_cell.angle_beta   90.00
_cell.angle_gamma   90.00
#
_symmetry.space_group_name_H-M   'P 1'
#
loop_
_entity.id
_entity.type
_entity.pdbx_description
1 polymer ?
#
loop_
_entity_poly.entity_id
_entity_poly.type
_entity_poly.pdbx_seq_one_letter_code
_entity_poly.pdbx_strand_id
1 'polypeptide(L)'
;MNKRLRRAAATVPLLLVTVACQAGGTDGAAGPAATPSSTVKPVFEQRLDDQLSAATQATRASGSARFTSTVTYGSAKGTAVERTTGVLDYTKGTARVERSFDVPRRFPQDAAFAFGREPGAEGRETYRVEGSTIDYRTGGGTWLRYSASASMEFAEKIEDFLTHAGDAAPWGRTLAEVVTHADPEKNPSPTDGGGRRYQVTVEGREAADALPPELAEAFTNDMSAEVALTVDVDKGGRLLRAESDYTPILEPLHRAGVLKGVTTLRVAYDLTGHGGQSVPAAEGGEKTEDAEKALTPLDAVKPGACGSLDTGLGGPDLVRAVPCGEKADVRVFGQVRVSEKSVTGDPWQFAEGRADEGCRTEMDAAPDAWTAGSVPRDTFVAWSGNTTAHSEDGAAPTVTGDYACYVELR
;
A
#
# COMPACT_ATOMS: atom_id res chain seq x y z
N MET A 1 -39.67 -5.92 82.08
CA MET A 1 -38.25 -5.52 81.90
C MET A 1 -37.99 -5.24 80.43
N ASN A 2 -37.15 -4.26 80.13
CA ASN A 2 -37.15 -3.38 78.96
C ASN A 2 -36.81 -3.99 77.58
N LYS A 3 -37.52 -3.44 76.58
CA LYS A 3 -37.36 -3.37 75.10
C LYS A 3 -35.99 -3.74 74.48
N ARG A 4 -36.01 -4.41 73.29
CA ARG A 4 -35.81 -3.82 71.94
C ARG A 4 -35.72 -4.88 70.81
N LEU A 5 -36.36 -4.57 69.68
CA LEU A 5 -36.27 -5.23 68.36
C LEU A 5 -34.96 -4.88 67.61
N ARG A 6 -34.53 -5.72 66.64
CA ARG A 6 -34.47 -5.40 65.18
C ARG A 6 -33.66 -6.38 64.30
N ARG A 7 -34.29 -6.65 63.14
CA ARG A 7 -33.81 -6.63 61.72
C ARG A 7 -32.90 -7.73 61.15
N ALA A 8 -33.34 -8.16 59.97
CA ALA A 8 -32.79 -9.12 59.03
C ALA A 8 -31.57 -8.58 58.26
N ALA A 9 -30.71 -9.52 57.86
CA ALA A 9 -29.49 -9.31 57.09
C ALA A 9 -29.74 -9.45 55.58
N ALA A 10 -29.15 -8.55 54.80
CA ALA A 10 -28.98 -8.67 53.35
C ALA A 10 -27.48 -8.63 53.04
N THR A 11 -27.07 -9.50 52.13
CA THR A 11 -25.70 -9.85 51.74
C THR A 11 -25.07 -8.83 50.80
N VAL A 12 -23.78 -8.59 51.01
CA VAL A 12 -22.85 -7.75 50.21
C VAL A 12 -22.12 -8.64 49.19
N PRO A 13 -21.77 -8.13 48.00
CA PRO A 13 -20.44 -8.40 47.48
C PRO A 13 -19.67 -7.12 47.14
N LEU A 14 -18.34 -7.26 47.33
CA LEU A 14 -17.31 -6.23 47.39
C LEU A 14 -17.12 -5.48 46.06
N LEU A 15 -17.04 -4.15 46.14
CA LEU A 15 -16.40 -3.29 45.15
C LEU A 15 -14.91 -3.17 45.49
N LEU A 16 -14.04 -3.66 44.61
CA LEU A 16 -12.61 -3.43 44.64
C LEU A 16 -12.32 -2.03 44.06
N VAL A 17 -11.89 -1.15 44.94
CA VAL A 17 -11.42 0.21 44.66
C VAL A 17 -9.92 0.15 44.36
N THR A 18 -9.48 0.69 43.22
CA THR A 18 -8.09 1.10 43.02
C THR A 18 -8.01 2.55 42.50
N VAL A 19 -7.75 3.43 43.48
CA VAL A 19 -6.93 4.65 43.52
C VAL A 19 -6.71 5.48 42.23
N ALA A 20 -7.39 6.62 42.21
CA ALA A 20 -6.97 8.00 41.90
C ALA A 20 -5.62 8.30 41.20
N CYS A 21 -5.68 9.23 40.22
CA CYS A 21 -5.17 10.59 40.44
C CYS A 21 -5.92 11.62 39.56
N GLN A 22 -6.60 12.55 40.24
CA GLN A 22 -7.08 13.83 39.74
C GLN A 22 -6.02 14.91 39.98
N ALA A 23 -6.02 15.93 39.14
CA ALA A 23 -5.93 17.34 39.54
C ALA A 23 -6.78 18.13 38.53
N GLY A 24 -7.75 19.00 38.83
CA GLY A 24 -8.29 19.53 40.09
C GLY A 24 -8.83 20.96 39.82
N GLY A 25 -10.15 21.16 39.98
CA GLY A 25 -10.85 22.47 40.06
C GLY A 25 -11.50 22.97 38.75
N THR A 26 -12.73 23.50 38.69
CA THR A 26 -13.77 23.88 39.67
C THR A 26 -15.11 24.08 38.93
N ASP A 27 -16.21 23.61 39.54
CA ASP A 27 -17.62 24.04 39.49
C ASP A 27 -18.25 24.63 38.20
N GLY A 28 -19.08 23.81 37.55
CA GLY A 28 -20.12 24.23 36.61
C GLY A 28 -21.10 23.07 36.36
N ALA A 29 -22.39 23.27 36.64
CA ALA A 29 -23.43 22.24 36.57
C ALA A 29 -23.47 21.52 35.21
N ALA A 30 -23.44 20.18 35.24
CA ALA A 30 -23.63 19.35 34.06
C ALA A 30 -25.08 19.46 33.57
N GLY A 31 -25.28 20.25 32.50
CA GLY A 31 -26.51 20.23 31.71
C GLY A 31 -26.69 18.87 31.01
N PRO A 32 -27.93 18.50 30.67
CA PRO A 32 -28.22 17.24 29.99
C PRO A 32 -27.46 17.15 28.67
N ALA A 33 -26.94 15.95 28.40
CA ALA A 33 -26.20 15.61 27.19
C ALA A 33 -26.91 16.15 25.94
N ALA A 34 -26.25 17.07 25.25
CA ALA A 34 -26.71 17.56 23.96
C ALA A 34 -26.81 16.38 23.01
N THR A 35 -28.03 16.11 22.55
CA THR A 35 -28.29 15.28 21.38
C THR A 35 -27.39 15.75 20.24
N PRO A 36 -26.70 14.87 19.48
CA PRO A 36 -25.84 15.31 18.41
C PRO A 36 -26.66 16.14 17.42
N SER A 37 -26.34 17.43 17.32
CA SER A 37 -27.01 18.35 16.40
C SER A 37 -26.73 17.89 14.98
N SER A 38 -27.75 17.46 14.26
CA SER A 38 -27.69 16.94 12.89
C SER A 38 -27.48 18.00 11.81
N THR A 39 -26.98 19.18 12.16
CA THR A 39 -26.70 20.25 11.21
C THR A 39 -25.31 20.08 10.60
N VAL A 40 -25.10 18.97 9.89
CA VAL A 40 -24.02 18.91 8.89
C VAL A 40 -24.38 19.94 7.82
N LYS A 41 -23.61 21.02 7.74
CA LYS A 41 -23.79 22.03 6.70
C LYS A 41 -23.64 21.35 5.33
N PRO A 42 -24.56 21.57 4.37
CA PRO A 42 -24.41 21.07 3.01
C PRO A 42 -23.03 21.42 2.44
N VAL A 43 -22.42 20.50 1.69
CA VAL A 43 -21.05 20.66 1.16
C VAL A 43 -20.85 21.99 0.44
N PHE A 44 -21.80 22.38 -0.41
CA PHE A 44 -21.72 23.61 -1.20
C PHE A 44 -22.01 24.90 -0.44
N GLU A 45 -22.43 24.81 0.83
CA GLU A 45 -22.60 25.95 1.72
C GLU A 45 -21.39 26.15 2.65
N GLN A 46 -20.40 25.25 2.58
CA GLN A 46 -19.14 25.41 3.30
C GLN A 46 -18.22 26.41 2.57
N ARG A 47 -17.20 26.90 3.28
CA ARG A 47 -16.17 27.74 2.66
C ARG A 47 -15.50 26.95 1.55
N LEU A 48 -15.06 27.64 0.49
CA LEU A 48 -14.53 27.01 -0.71
C LEU A 48 -13.41 25.99 -0.39
N ASP A 49 -12.45 26.40 0.43
CA ASP A 49 -11.33 25.58 0.92
C ASP A 49 -11.79 24.33 1.71
N ASP A 50 -12.94 24.39 2.37
CA ASP A 50 -13.49 23.24 3.11
C ASP A 50 -14.29 22.26 2.23
N GLN A 51 -14.65 22.62 0.99
CA GLN A 51 -15.65 21.87 0.21
C GLN A 51 -15.19 20.46 -0.21
N LEU A 52 -13.91 20.26 -0.54
CA LEU A 52 -13.40 18.93 -0.93
C LEU A 52 -13.22 17.99 0.28
N SER A 53 -12.78 18.52 1.43
CA SER A 53 -12.79 17.77 2.70
C SER A 53 -14.22 17.38 3.10
N ALA A 54 -15.16 18.33 3.02
CA ALA A 54 -16.58 18.06 3.25
C ALA A 54 -17.16 17.04 2.26
N ALA A 55 -16.73 17.06 1.00
CA ALA A 55 -17.15 16.09 0.00
C ALA A 55 -16.65 14.67 0.32
N THR A 56 -15.41 14.54 0.79
CA THR A 56 -14.86 13.27 1.29
C THR A 56 -15.69 12.74 2.46
N GLN A 57 -16.02 13.59 3.42
CA GLN A 57 -16.88 13.22 4.56
C GLN A 57 -18.28 12.81 4.13
N ALA A 58 -18.92 13.56 3.21
CA ALA A 58 -20.22 13.21 2.65
C ALA A 58 -20.19 11.87 1.89
N THR A 59 -19.08 11.58 1.21
CA THR A 59 -18.85 10.29 0.54
C THR A 59 -18.79 9.15 1.53
N ARG A 60 -18.00 9.28 2.61
CA ARG A 60 -17.95 8.28 3.69
C ARG A 60 -19.31 8.10 4.36
N ALA A 61 -20.02 9.19 4.63
CA ALA A 61 -21.36 9.17 5.22
C ALA A 61 -22.42 8.51 4.32
N SER A 62 -22.12 8.32 3.02
CA SER A 62 -22.99 7.54 2.13
C SER A 62 -22.99 6.05 2.43
N GLY A 63 -22.07 5.56 3.28
CA GLY A 63 -22.05 4.20 3.80
C GLY A 63 -21.29 3.22 2.93
N SER A 64 -21.60 3.14 1.63
CA SER A 64 -20.91 2.23 0.71
C SER A 64 -20.88 2.73 -0.73
N ALA A 65 -19.95 2.25 -1.55
CA ALA A 65 -19.88 2.58 -2.98
C ALA A 65 -19.14 1.50 -3.77
N ARG A 66 -19.38 1.45 -5.09
CA ARG A 66 -18.50 0.76 -6.04
C ARG A 66 -17.47 1.74 -6.52
N PHE A 67 -16.26 1.27 -6.73
CA PHE A 67 -15.20 2.10 -7.28
C PHE A 67 -14.49 1.46 -8.46
N THR A 68 -13.87 2.31 -9.27
CA THR A 68 -12.85 1.96 -10.25
C THR A 68 -11.72 2.97 -10.15
N SER A 69 -10.51 2.51 -9.87
CA SER A 69 -9.27 3.29 -9.99
C SER A 69 -8.51 2.78 -11.21
N THR A 70 -7.89 3.66 -11.99
CA THR A 70 -7.07 3.27 -13.15
C THR A 70 -5.83 4.14 -13.22
N VAL A 71 -4.66 3.50 -13.31
CA VAL A 71 -3.38 4.15 -13.63
C VAL A 71 -2.98 3.72 -15.03
N THR A 72 -2.63 4.70 -15.87
CA THR A 72 -2.32 4.47 -17.30
C THR A 72 -0.96 5.07 -17.64
N TYR A 73 -0.07 4.22 -18.14
CA TYR A 73 1.28 4.58 -18.59
C TYR A 73 1.35 4.49 -20.11
N GLY A 74 1.38 5.63 -20.79
CA GLY A 74 1.48 5.68 -22.25
C GLY A 74 2.94 5.75 -22.70
N SER A 75 3.32 4.92 -23.65
CA SER A 75 4.64 4.95 -24.30
C SER A 75 4.51 4.84 -25.82
N ALA A 76 5.60 5.09 -26.54
CA ALA A 76 5.67 4.83 -27.98
C ALA A 76 5.50 3.34 -28.35
N LYS A 77 5.59 2.42 -27.38
CA LYS A 77 5.52 0.96 -27.58
C LYS A 77 4.20 0.35 -27.10
N GLY A 78 3.23 1.18 -26.73
CA GLY A 78 1.94 0.78 -26.22
C GLY A 78 1.64 1.41 -24.87
N THR A 79 0.47 1.08 -24.33
CA THR A 79 -0.03 1.61 -23.07
C THR A 79 -0.11 0.48 -22.06
N ALA A 80 0.59 0.62 -20.93
CA ALA A 80 0.38 -0.24 -19.78
C ALA A 80 -0.76 0.31 -18.92
N VAL A 81 -1.61 -0.56 -18.40
CA VAL A 81 -2.79 -0.18 -17.62
C VAL A 81 -2.87 -1.03 -16.37
N GLU A 82 -3.04 -0.36 -15.23
CA GLU A 82 -3.46 -0.98 -13.98
C GLU A 82 -4.86 -0.50 -13.65
N ARG A 83 -5.79 -1.45 -13.47
CA ARG A 83 -7.17 -1.15 -13.12
C ARG A 83 -7.58 -1.90 -11.87
N THR A 84 -8.05 -1.15 -10.90
CA THR A 84 -8.53 -1.64 -9.61
C THR A 84 -10.02 -1.38 -9.52
N THR A 85 -10.81 -2.42 -9.28
CA THR A 85 -12.27 -2.31 -9.12
C THR A 85 -12.72 -2.98 -7.85
N GLY A 86 -13.81 -2.51 -7.27
CA GLY A 86 -14.30 -3.15 -6.05
C GLY A 86 -15.52 -2.51 -5.43
N VAL A 87 -15.81 -2.97 -4.22
CA VAL A 87 -16.85 -2.41 -3.34
C VAL A 87 -16.21 -1.96 -2.03
N LEU A 88 -16.59 -0.77 -1.59
CA LEU A 88 -16.18 -0.13 -0.35
C LEU A 88 -17.38 -0.09 0.61
N ASP A 89 -17.18 -0.46 1.87
CA ASP A 89 -18.09 -0.21 2.99
C ASP A 89 -17.37 0.72 3.98
N TYR A 90 -17.68 2.01 3.87
CA TYR A 90 -17.12 3.07 4.73
C TYR A 90 -17.57 2.93 6.18
N THR A 91 -18.73 2.30 6.43
CA THR A 91 -19.27 2.14 7.79
C THR A 91 -18.47 1.09 8.57
N LYS A 92 -18.03 0.05 7.88
CA LYS A 92 -17.24 -1.04 8.48
C LYS A 92 -15.73 -0.91 8.27
N GLY A 93 -15.29 0.01 7.42
CA GLY A 93 -13.89 0.08 7.02
C GLY A 93 -13.44 -1.17 6.27
N THR A 94 -14.30 -1.71 5.39
CA THR A 94 -13.99 -2.93 4.63
C THR A 94 -14.06 -2.71 3.12
N ALA A 95 -13.26 -3.48 2.39
CA ALA A 95 -13.26 -3.48 0.94
C ALA A 95 -13.10 -4.88 0.36
N ARG A 96 -13.67 -5.10 -0.83
CA ARG A 96 -13.36 -6.25 -1.69
C ARG A 96 -12.92 -5.74 -3.03
N VAL A 97 -11.70 -6.09 -3.43
CA VAL A 97 -11.01 -5.46 -4.55
C VAL A 97 -10.44 -6.51 -5.50
N GLU A 98 -10.52 -6.23 -6.79
CA GLU A 98 -9.77 -6.90 -7.86
C GLU A 98 -8.88 -5.86 -8.54
N ARG A 99 -7.57 -6.11 -8.56
CA ARG A 99 -6.60 -5.36 -9.35
C ARG A 99 -6.23 -6.19 -10.57
N SER A 100 -6.24 -5.56 -11.73
CA SER A 100 -5.86 -6.16 -13.01
C SER A 100 -4.79 -5.30 -13.64
N PHE A 101 -3.84 -5.95 -14.32
CA PHE A 101 -2.77 -5.27 -15.03
C PHE A 101 -2.59 -5.87 -16.41
N ASP A 102 -2.26 -5.02 -17.37
CA ASP A 102 -1.92 -5.37 -18.74
C ASP A 102 -0.74 -4.50 -19.19
N VAL A 103 0.41 -5.12 -19.41
CA VAL A 103 1.65 -4.47 -19.83
C VAL A 103 2.02 -4.98 -21.22
N PRO A 104 2.10 -4.12 -22.25
CA PRO A 104 2.49 -4.57 -23.58
C PRO A 104 3.87 -5.24 -23.59
N ARG A 105 4.03 -6.33 -24.36
CA ARG A 105 5.32 -7.06 -24.49
C ARG A 105 6.53 -6.22 -24.91
N ARG A 106 6.28 -5.07 -25.55
CA ARG A 106 7.33 -4.15 -26.02
C ARG A 106 7.44 -2.89 -25.17
N PHE A 107 6.68 -2.81 -24.06
CA PHE A 107 6.74 -1.69 -23.14
C PHE A 107 8.17 -1.52 -22.61
N PRO A 108 8.67 -0.29 -22.37
CA PRO A 108 10.02 -0.09 -21.86
C PRO A 108 10.23 -0.86 -20.54
N GLN A 109 11.27 -1.70 -20.50
CA GLN A 109 11.52 -2.61 -19.38
C GLN A 109 11.74 -1.85 -18.06
N ASP A 110 12.66 -0.89 -18.04
CA ASP A 110 12.92 -0.05 -16.86
C ASP A 110 11.65 0.64 -16.34
N ALA A 111 10.74 1.03 -17.24
CA ALA A 111 9.48 1.64 -16.86
C ALA A 111 8.50 0.62 -16.26
N ALA A 112 8.43 -0.59 -16.81
CA ALA A 112 7.60 -1.66 -16.26
C ALA A 112 8.05 -2.02 -14.83
N PHE A 113 9.36 -2.17 -14.63
CA PHE A 113 9.93 -2.50 -13.32
C PHE A 113 9.68 -1.41 -12.29
N ALA A 114 9.64 -0.14 -12.70
CA ALA A 114 9.34 0.96 -11.79
C ALA A 114 7.95 0.90 -11.13
N PHE A 115 7.00 0.15 -11.68
CA PHE A 115 5.70 -0.14 -11.05
C PHE A 115 5.52 -1.63 -10.73
N GLY A 116 6.63 -2.35 -10.52
CA GLY A 116 6.64 -3.73 -10.05
C GLY A 116 6.17 -4.77 -11.07
N ARG A 117 6.31 -4.51 -12.38
CA ARG A 117 5.85 -5.40 -13.46
C ARG A 117 6.90 -5.64 -14.52
N GLU A 118 6.69 -6.69 -15.32
CA GLU A 118 7.51 -6.98 -16.49
C GLU A 118 6.80 -6.61 -17.81
N PRO A 119 7.54 -6.34 -18.89
CA PRO A 119 6.96 -6.25 -20.22
C PRO A 119 6.22 -7.53 -20.61
N GLY A 120 4.94 -7.42 -20.97
CA GLY A 120 4.12 -8.57 -21.32
C GLY A 120 3.33 -9.17 -20.14
N ALA A 121 3.51 -8.63 -18.93
CA ALA A 121 2.76 -9.06 -17.75
C ALA A 121 1.26 -8.78 -17.93
N GLU A 122 0.45 -9.81 -17.72
CA GLU A 122 -1.01 -9.73 -17.66
C GLU A 122 -1.48 -10.57 -16.48
N GLY A 123 -2.40 -10.05 -15.66
CA GLY A 123 -2.84 -10.77 -14.49
C GLY A 123 -3.93 -10.11 -13.69
N ARG A 124 -4.40 -10.85 -12.68
CA ARG A 124 -5.42 -10.40 -11.72
C ARG A 124 -5.05 -10.81 -10.31
N GLU A 125 -5.13 -9.83 -9.43
CA GLU A 125 -4.87 -9.91 -8.00
C GLU A 125 -6.16 -9.56 -7.26
N THR A 126 -6.34 -10.13 -6.09
CA THR A 126 -7.63 -10.12 -5.41
C THR A 126 -7.39 -9.86 -3.93
N TYR A 127 -8.05 -8.83 -3.40
CA TYR A 127 -7.81 -8.31 -2.05
C TYR A 127 -9.09 -8.21 -1.21
N ARG A 128 -8.91 -8.32 0.10
CA ARG A 128 -9.90 -7.93 1.12
C ARG A 128 -9.25 -7.02 2.13
N VAL A 129 -9.91 -5.93 2.46
CA VAL A 129 -9.48 -5.05 3.55
C VAL A 129 -10.50 -5.13 4.66
N GLU A 130 -10.02 -5.25 5.89
CA GLU A 130 -10.81 -5.14 7.12
C GLU A 130 -10.00 -4.36 8.16
N GLY A 131 -10.30 -3.07 8.31
CA GLY A 131 -9.49 -2.17 9.13
C GLY A 131 -8.05 -2.12 8.64
N SER A 132 -7.10 -2.47 9.50
CA SER A 132 -5.66 -2.53 9.21
C SER A 132 -5.16 -3.91 8.77
N THR A 133 -6.07 -4.81 8.39
CA THR A 133 -5.74 -6.14 7.87
C THR A 133 -6.06 -6.22 6.39
N ILE A 134 -5.15 -6.81 5.62
CA ILE A 134 -5.28 -7.01 4.18
C ILE A 134 -5.09 -8.48 3.87
N ASP A 135 -6.10 -9.13 3.31
CA ASP A 135 -5.94 -10.46 2.72
C ASP A 135 -5.67 -10.32 1.22
N TYR A 136 -4.70 -11.06 0.70
CA TYR A 136 -4.30 -11.12 -0.72
C TYR A 136 -4.35 -12.54 -1.28
N ARG A 137 -4.70 -12.67 -2.57
CA ARG A 137 -4.47 -13.87 -3.37
C ARG A 137 -4.36 -13.56 -4.86
N THR A 138 -3.71 -14.43 -5.60
CA THR A 138 -4.00 -14.60 -7.05
C THR A 138 -4.82 -15.86 -7.29
N GLY A 139 -5.71 -15.80 -8.28
CA GLY A 139 -6.53 -16.94 -8.68
C GLY A 139 -7.35 -17.58 -7.55
N GLY A 140 -7.49 -18.91 -7.59
CA GLY A 140 -8.19 -19.71 -6.58
C GLY A 140 -7.30 -20.23 -5.45
N GLY A 141 -6.14 -19.59 -5.21
CA GLY A 141 -5.16 -20.01 -4.20
C GLY A 141 -5.57 -19.69 -2.76
N THR A 142 -4.69 -20.07 -1.82
CA THR A 142 -4.81 -19.74 -0.39
C THR A 142 -4.57 -18.25 -0.18
N TRP A 143 -5.44 -17.60 0.59
CA TRP A 143 -5.27 -16.21 1.00
C TRP A 143 -4.08 -16.04 1.94
N LEU A 144 -3.30 -14.99 1.72
CA LEU A 144 -2.27 -14.51 2.64
C LEU A 144 -2.83 -13.31 3.40
N ARG A 145 -2.79 -13.35 4.73
CA ARG A 145 -3.25 -12.27 5.62
C ARG A 145 -2.08 -11.46 6.14
N TYR A 146 -2.10 -10.17 5.83
CA TYR A 146 -1.17 -9.16 6.30
C TYR A 146 -1.85 -8.32 7.37
N SER A 147 -1.16 -8.07 8.49
CA SER A 147 -1.71 -7.30 9.61
C SER A 147 -0.69 -6.29 10.10
N ALA A 148 -1.13 -5.06 10.36
CA ALA A 148 -0.35 -4.06 11.07
C ALA A 148 0.00 -4.47 12.53
N SER A 149 -0.66 -5.52 13.06
CA SER A 149 -0.38 -6.08 14.39
C SER A 149 0.64 -7.23 14.38
N ALA A 150 1.32 -7.48 13.26
CA ALA A 150 2.39 -8.48 13.18
C ALA A 150 3.59 -8.08 14.06
N SER A 151 4.62 -8.93 14.14
CA SER A 151 5.88 -8.51 14.75
C SER A 151 6.44 -7.27 14.05
N MET A 152 7.18 -6.44 14.80
CA MET A 152 7.76 -5.20 14.27
C MET A 152 8.65 -5.45 13.05
N GLU A 153 9.50 -6.48 13.10
CA GLU A 153 10.38 -6.88 11.99
C GLU A 153 9.58 -7.26 10.72
N PHE A 154 8.44 -7.96 10.89
CA PHE A 154 7.59 -8.28 9.76
C PHE A 154 6.82 -7.06 9.26
N ALA A 155 6.28 -6.26 10.17
CA ALA A 155 5.51 -5.06 9.86
C ALA A 155 6.32 -4.04 9.04
N GLU A 156 7.60 -3.84 9.37
CA GLU A 156 8.53 -3.00 8.60
C GLU A 156 8.68 -3.49 7.15
N LYS A 157 8.71 -4.80 6.91
CA LYS A 157 8.82 -5.39 5.56
C LYS A 157 7.54 -5.30 4.72
N ILE A 158 6.41 -5.02 5.35
CA ILE A 158 5.10 -4.98 4.67
C ILE A 158 4.42 -3.60 4.79
N GLU A 159 5.12 -2.59 5.33
CA GLU A 159 4.56 -1.27 5.62
C GLU A 159 3.93 -0.65 4.37
N ASP A 160 4.67 -0.65 3.26
CA ASP A 160 4.19 -0.16 1.97
C ASP A 160 2.96 -0.92 1.47
N PHE A 161 2.90 -2.23 1.68
CA PHE A 161 1.75 -3.04 1.32
C PHE A 161 0.51 -2.69 2.16
N LEU A 162 0.69 -2.39 3.44
CA LEU A 162 -0.40 -2.00 4.34
C LEU A 162 -1.05 -0.67 3.95
N THR A 163 -0.40 0.17 3.15
CA THR A 163 -0.98 1.42 2.61
C THR A 163 -2.17 1.20 1.66
N HIS A 164 -2.40 -0.04 1.21
CA HIS A 164 -3.64 -0.41 0.54
C HIS A 164 -4.88 -0.32 1.45
N ALA A 165 -4.71 -0.37 2.77
CA ALA A 165 -5.75 0.05 3.71
C ALA A 165 -5.72 1.59 3.83
N GLY A 166 -6.61 2.26 3.10
CA GLY A 166 -6.57 3.70 2.93
C GLY A 166 -7.16 4.48 4.11
N ASP A 167 -6.78 5.76 4.18
CA ASP A 167 -7.30 6.70 5.16
C ASP A 167 -8.57 7.38 4.63
N ALA A 168 -8.57 7.84 3.38
CA ALA A 168 -9.72 8.46 2.72
C ALA A 168 -10.87 7.47 2.50
N ALA A 169 -10.52 6.25 2.11
CA ALA A 169 -11.46 5.17 1.80
C ALA A 169 -10.95 3.82 2.30
N PRO A 170 -11.82 2.81 2.48
CA PRO A 170 -11.40 1.46 2.87
C PRO A 170 -10.37 0.78 1.95
N TRP A 171 -10.11 1.35 0.77
CA TRP A 171 -9.03 0.97 -0.12
C TRP A 171 -8.23 2.22 -0.50
N GLY A 172 -6.94 2.24 -0.16
CA GLY A 172 -6.01 3.33 -0.37
C GLY A 172 -5.34 3.30 -1.74
N ARG A 173 -4.31 4.13 -1.91
CA ARG A 173 -3.55 4.25 -3.17
C ARG A 173 -4.44 4.64 -4.36
N THR A 174 -5.31 5.61 -4.15
CA THR A 174 -6.23 6.15 -5.16
C THR A 174 -6.34 7.66 -5.04
N LEU A 175 -6.94 8.31 -6.04
CA LEU A 175 -7.22 9.75 -5.95
C LEU A 175 -8.19 10.13 -4.82
N ALA A 176 -8.85 9.18 -4.15
CA ALA A 176 -9.59 9.48 -2.94
C ALA A 176 -8.68 10.06 -1.84
N GLU A 177 -7.44 9.56 -1.72
CA GLU A 177 -6.43 10.07 -0.78
C GLU A 177 -6.02 11.50 -1.16
N VAL A 178 -5.65 11.70 -2.43
CA VAL A 178 -5.20 12.99 -2.97
C VAL A 178 -6.26 14.09 -2.83
N VAL A 179 -7.55 13.76 -3.01
CA VAL A 179 -8.65 14.73 -2.84
C VAL A 179 -8.70 15.31 -1.43
N THR A 180 -8.19 14.60 -0.40
CA THR A 180 -8.18 15.11 0.98
C THR A 180 -7.16 16.22 1.20
N HIS A 181 -6.17 16.35 0.31
CA HIS A 181 -5.12 17.37 0.33
C HIS A 181 -5.42 18.55 -0.60
N ALA A 182 -6.45 18.44 -1.44
CA ALA A 182 -6.72 19.43 -2.46
C ALA A 182 -7.44 20.67 -1.89
N ASP A 183 -6.83 21.84 -2.08
CA ASP A 183 -7.40 23.13 -1.70
C ASP A 183 -7.89 23.91 -2.94
N PRO A 184 -9.21 24.02 -3.17
CA PRO A 184 -9.73 24.76 -4.31
C PRO A 184 -9.59 26.27 -4.11
N GLU A 185 -8.80 26.93 -4.97
CA GLU A 185 -8.67 28.40 -4.97
C GLU A 185 -9.75 29.11 -5.79
N LYS A 186 -10.43 28.38 -6.67
CA LYS A 186 -11.42 28.91 -7.60
C LYS A 186 -12.78 28.25 -7.39
N ASN A 187 -13.83 29.04 -7.59
CA ASN A 187 -15.20 28.54 -7.52
C ASN A 187 -15.40 27.38 -8.52
N PRO A 188 -16.01 26.27 -8.10
CA PRO A 188 -16.25 25.14 -8.98
C PRO A 188 -17.33 25.44 -10.01
N SER A 189 -17.19 24.84 -11.19
CA SER A 189 -18.20 24.91 -12.24
C SER A 189 -19.41 24.04 -11.88
N PRO A 190 -20.65 24.47 -12.14
CA PRO A 190 -21.82 23.61 -11.99
C PRO A 190 -21.80 22.48 -13.01
N THR A 191 -22.39 21.34 -12.65
CA THR A 191 -22.64 20.21 -13.58
C THR A 191 -24.13 20.05 -13.85
N ASP A 192 -24.50 19.42 -14.97
CA ASP A 192 -25.90 19.25 -15.40
C ASP A 192 -26.78 18.52 -14.37
N GLY A 193 -26.17 17.74 -13.47
CA GLY A 193 -26.83 17.01 -12.38
C GLY A 193 -27.05 17.80 -11.08
N GLY A 194 -26.72 19.10 -11.07
CA GLY A 194 -26.74 19.94 -9.87
C GLY A 194 -25.53 19.73 -8.94
N GLY A 195 -24.48 19.06 -9.44
CA GLY A 195 -23.21 18.88 -8.76
C GLY A 195 -22.22 19.99 -9.07
N ARG A 196 -20.94 19.75 -8.75
CA ARG A 196 -19.84 20.69 -8.94
C ARG A 196 -18.62 19.98 -9.53
N ARG A 197 -17.88 20.70 -10.37
CA ARG A 197 -16.57 20.32 -10.91
C ARG A 197 -15.51 21.28 -10.40
N TYR A 198 -14.54 20.75 -9.66
CA TYR A 198 -13.36 21.47 -9.20
C TYR A 198 -12.20 21.21 -10.14
N GLN A 199 -11.39 22.24 -10.37
CA GLN A 199 -10.08 22.15 -11.00
C GLN A 199 -9.10 22.73 -10.01
N VAL A 200 -8.21 21.87 -9.50
CA VAL A 200 -7.27 22.19 -8.44
C VAL A 200 -5.89 21.68 -8.84
N THR A 201 -4.90 22.19 -8.14
CA THR A 201 -3.53 21.72 -8.26
C THR A 201 -3.12 21.16 -6.91
N VAL A 202 -2.40 20.05 -6.93
CA VAL A 202 -1.92 19.36 -5.72
C VAL A 202 -0.40 19.23 -5.81
N GLU A 203 0.28 19.35 -4.67
CA GLU A 203 1.73 19.19 -4.62
C GLU A 203 2.12 17.75 -4.98
N GLY A 204 3.27 17.58 -5.65
CA GLY A 204 3.74 16.27 -6.11
C GLY A 204 3.84 15.23 -4.99
N ARG A 205 4.12 15.66 -3.75
CA ARG A 205 4.16 14.78 -2.56
C ARG A 205 2.83 14.11 -2.29
N GLU A 206 1.79 14.93 -2.20
CA GLU A 206 0.42 14.49 -1.89
C GLU A 206 -0.17 13.76 -3.10
N ALA A 207 0.19 14.17 -4.31
CA ALA A 207 -0.20 13.47 -5.53
C ALA A 207 0.37 12.04 -5.61
N ALA A 208 1.51 11.76 -4.96
CA ALA A 208 2.13 10.43 -4.93
C ALA A 208 1.25 9.38 -4.23
N ASP A 209 0.33 9.81 -3.36
CA ASP A 209 -0.57 8.91 -2.61
C ASP A 209 -1.53 8.12 -3.51
N ALA A 210 -1.70 8.49 -4.78
CA ALA A 210 -2.51 7.73 -5.74
C ALA A 210 -1.72 6.75 -6.61
N LEU A 211 -0.40 6.65 -6.45
CA LEU A 211 0.46 5.80 -7.28
C LEU A 211 0.77 4.47 -6.60
N PRO A 212 1.34 3.47 -7.29
CA PRO A 212 1.94 2.30 -6.63
C PRO A 212 3.09 2.70 -5.69
N PRO A 213 3.34 1.97 -4.58
CA PRO A 213 4.41 2.26 -3.63
C PRO A 213 5.78 2.50 -4.27
N GLU A 214 6.15 1.64 -5.21
CA GLU A 214 7.42 1.65 -5.94
C GLU A 214 7.63 2.97 -6.71
N LEU A 215 6.54 3.57 -7.19
CA LEU A 215 6.58 4.87 -7.84
C LEU A 215 6.52 6.03 -6.85
N ALA A 216 5.74 5.93 -5.77
CA ALA A 216 5.61 7.04 -4.83
C ALA A 216 6.91 7.35 -4.10
N GLU A 217 7.75 6.35 -3.81
CA GLU A 217 9.07 6.59 -3.21
C GLU A 217 9.92 7.50 -4.10
N ALA A 218 9.93 7.24 -5.42
CA ALA A 218 10.66 8.05 -6.40
C ALA A 218 10.18 9.52 -6.46
N PHE A 219 8.97 9.81 -5.96
CA PHE A 219 8.42 11.17 -5.94
C PHE A 219 8.97 11.99 -4.78
N THR A 220 9.31 11.36 -3.65
CA THR A 220 9.66 12.07 -2.41
C THR A 220 10.98 12.86 -2.48
N ASN A 221 11.81 12.60 -3.50
CA ASN A 221 13.18 13.12 -3.59
C ASN A 221 13.36 14.42 -4.42
N ASP A 222 12.35 14.92 -5.16
CA ASP A 222 12.46 16.16 -5.96
C ASP A 222 11.09 16.85 -6.16
N MET A 223 10.61 17.62 -5.17
CA MET A 223 9.19 18.02 -5.08
C MET A 223 8.94 19.52 -5.10
N SER A 224 9.06 20.13 -6.29
CA SER A 224 8.37 21.39 -6.60
C SER A 224 7.29 21.24 -7.66
N ALA A 225 7.07 20.01 -8.15
CA ALA A 225 6.17 19.78 -9.26
C ALA A 225 4.71 19.72 -8.80
N GLU A 226 3.86 20.37 -9.57
CA GLU A 226 2.43 20.50 -9.34
C GLU A 226 1.66 19.56 -10.26
N VAL A 227 0.62 18.90 -9.73
CA VAL A 227 -0.21 17.96 -10.48
C VAL A 227 -1.64 18.49 -10.57
N ALA A 228 -2.17 18.58 -11.78
CA ALA A 228 -3.53 19.04 -12.01
C ALA A 228 -4.54 17.94 -11.69
N LEU A 229 -5.51 18.25 -10.83
CA LEU A 229 -6.58 17.36 -10.39
C LEU A 229 -7.94 17.97 -10.76
N THR A 230 -8.79 17.16 -11.40
CA THR A 230 -10.21 17.49 -11.64
C THR A 230 -11.08 16.60 -10.76
N VAL A 231 -11.99 17.21 -10.00
CA VAL A 231 -12.88 16.48 -9.09
C VAL A 231 -14.34 16.80 -9.42
N ASP A 232 -15.14 15.78 -9.67
CA ASP A 232 -16.58 15.88 -9.84
C ASP A 232 -17.29 15.37 -8.60
N VAL A 233 -18.22 16.17 -8.08
CA VAL A 233 -19.11 15.81 -6.97
C VAL A 233 -20.57 15.92 -7.38
N ASP A 234 -21.42 15.06 -6.81
CA ASP A 234 -22.85 15.06 -7.07
C ASP A 234 -23.60 16.18 -6.33
N LYS A 235 -24.90 16.31 -6.58
CA LYS A 235 -25.77 17.32 -5.92
C LYS A 235 -25.84 17.20 -4.40
N GLY A 236 -25.52 16.03 -3.84
CA GLY A 236 -25.43 15.78 -2.41
C GLY A 236 -24.04 16.08 -1.84
N GLY A 237 -23.11 16.53 -2.68
CA GLY A 237 -21.73 16.82 -2.30
C GLY A 237 -20.85 15.58 -2.19
N ARG A 238 -21.23 14.43 -2.75
CA ARG A 238 -20.42 13.20 -2.71
C ARG A 238 -19.51 13.12 -3.92
N LEU A 239 -18.32 12.56 -3.75
CA LEU A 239 -17.35 12.32 -4.82
C LEU A 239 -17.94 11.34 -5.83
N LEU A 240 -17.90 11.71 -7.12
CA LEU A 240 -18.28 10.86 -8.24
C LEU A 240 -17.08 10.43 -9.07
N ARG A 241 -16.16 11.37 -9.33
CA ARG A 241 -14.99 11.13 -10.16
C ARG A 241 -13.84 12.04 -9.73
N ALA A 242 -12.63 11.54 -9.80
CA ALA A 242 -11.41 12.32 -9.75
C ALA A 242 -10.49 11.89 -10.91
N GLU A 243 -9.85 12.84 -11.57
CA GLU A 243 -8.90 12.59 -12.66
C GLU A 243 -7.69 13.48 -12.48
N SER A 244 -6.52 12.92 -12.78
CA SER A 244 -5.27 13.64 -12.65
C SER A 244 -4.30 13.29 -13.78
N ASP A 245 -3.63 14.32 -14.30
CA ASP A 245 -2.59 14.19 -15.33
C ASP A 245 -1.21 14.44 -14.72
N TYR A 246 -0.47 13.36 -14.55
CA TYR A 246 0.88 13.32 -14.02
C TYR A 246 1.93 13.43 -15.14
N THR A 247 1.55 13.77 -16.38
CA THR A 247 2.53 14.01 -17.45
C THR A 247 3.59 15.07 -17.09
N PRO A 248 3.26 16.19 -16.41
CA PRO A 248 4.25 17.24 -16.08
C PRO A 248 5.41 16.75 -15.20
N ILE A 249 5.21 15.69 -14.45
CA ILE A 249 6.20 15.16 -13.51
C ILE A 249 7.02 14.00 -14.11
N LEU A 250 6.76 13.59 -15.35
CA LEU A 250 7.55 12.56 -16.00
C LEU A 250 9.00 13.01 -16.23
N GLU A 251 9.23 14.31 -16.45
CA GLU A 251 10.57 14.83 -16.65
C GLU A 251 11.48 14.62 -15.43
N PRO A 252 11.12 15.02 -14.20
CA PRO A 252 11.91 14.70 -13.01
C PRO A 252 12.08 13.19 -12.81
N LEU A 253 11.02 12.39 -13.02
CA LEU A 253 11.12 10.92 -12.90
C LEU A 253 12.13 10.34 -13.88
N HIS A 254 12.13 10.79 -15.13
CA HIS A 254 13.12 10.35 -16.13
C HIS A 254 14.55 10.71 -15.73
N ARG A 255 14.77 11.88 -15.12
CA ARG A 255 16.09 12.28 -14.60
C ARG A 255 16.54 11.41 -13.44
N ALA A 256 15.61 10.98 -12.58
CA ALA A 256 15.84 9.99 -11.54
C ALA A 256 15.99 8.55 -12.08
N GLY A 257 15.86 8.36 -13.39
CA GLY A 257 15.99 7.07 -14.05
C GLY A 257 14.71 6.23 -14.07
N VAL A 258 13.62 6.75 -13.55
CA VAL A 258 12.31 6.09 -13.36
C VAL A 258 11.40 6.36 -14.55
N LEU A 259 10.55 5.38 -14.92
CA LEU A 259 9.57 5.48 -16.02
C LEU A 259 10.12 5.91 -17.40
N LYS A 260 11.41 5.68 -17.69
CA LYS A 260 12.01 6.06 -18.98
C LYS A 260 11.21 5.55 -20.17
N GLY A 261 10.89 6.45 -21.10
CA GLY A 261 10.15 6.13 -22.32
C GLY A 261 8.62 6.18 -22.17
N VAL A 262 8.11 6.45 -20.96
CA VAL A 262 6.72 6.85 -20.74
C VAL A 262 6.57 8.32 -21.12
N THR A 263 5.51 8.64 -21.84
CA THR A 263 5.21 9.99 -22.34
C THR A 263 3.94 10.57 -21.75
N THR A 264 3.09 9.74 -21.14
CA THR A 264 1.89 10.18 -20.44
C THR A 264 1.66 9.31 -19.21
N LEU A 265 1.31 9.91 -18.08
CA LEU A 265 0.88 9.21 -16.87
C LEU A 265 -0.44 9.81 -16.41
N ARG A 266 -1.48 9.00 -16.32
CA ARG A 266 -2.82 9.45 -15.94
C ARG A 266 -3.41 8.55 -14.89
N VAL A 267 -4.09 9.16 -13.93
CA VAL A 267 -4.83 8.46 -12.89
C VAL A 267 -6.28 8.90 -12.94
N ALA A 268 -7.19 7.94 -12.83
CA ALA A 268 -8.62 8.19 -12.75
C ALA A 268 -9.23 7.36 -11.63
N TYR A 269 -10.23 7.92 -10.96
CA TYR A 269 -10.97 7.29 -9.88
C TYR A 269 -12.45 7.62 -10.05
N ASP A 270 -13.30 6.61 -10.06
CA ASP A 270 -14.74 6.72 -10.25
C ASP A 270 -15.48 6.03 -9.12
N LEU A 271 -16.55 6.67 -8.63
CA LEU A 271 -17.47 6.15 -7.63
C LEU A 271 -18.89 6.06 -8.17
N THR A 272 -19.54 4.93 -7.89
CA THR A 272 -20.93 4.69 -8.29
C THR A 272 -21.73 3.98 -7.20
N GLY A 273 -23.06 4.12 -7.26
CA GLY A 273 -23.96 3.31 -6.43
C GLY A 273 -23.94 3.62 -4.93
N HIS A 274 -23.64 4.86 -4.54
CA HIS A 274 -23.59 5.31 -3.13
C HIS A 274 -24.75 4.78 -2.27
N GLY A 275 -24.41 4.20 -1.12
CA GLY A 275 -25.33 3.71 -0.08
C GLY A 275 -26.10 2.44 -0.40
N GLY A 276 -25.94 1.87 -1.60
CA GLY A 276 -26.66 0.68 -2.04
C GLY A 276 -25.79 -0.57 -2.20
N GLN A 277 -24.51 -0.51 -1.81
CA GLN A 277 -23.56 -1.60 -2.05
C GLN A 277 -23.33 -2.44 -0.79
N SER A 278 -23.09 -3.72 -1.00
CA SER A 278 -22.62 -4.65 0.03
C SER A 278 -21.28 -5.24 -0.41
N VAL A 279 -20.32 -5.22 0.51
CA VAL A 279 -19.05 -5.93 0.31
C VAL A 279 -19.34 -7.43 0.34
N PRO A 280 -18.98 -8.18 -0.71
CA PRO A 280 -19.19 -9.63 -0.73
C PRO A 280 -18.47 -10.30 0.45
N ALA A 281 -19.16 -11.19 1.15
CA ALA A 281 -18.55 -11.99 2.20
C ALA A 281 -17.47 -12.92 1.62
N ALA A 282 -16.58 -13.40 2.50
CA ALA A 282 -15.69 -14.50 2.15
C ALA A 282 -16.51 -15.73 1.74
N GLU A 283 -16.08 -16.42 0.69
CA GLU A 283 -16.75 -17.65 0.27
C GLU A 283 -16.43 -18.76 1.30
N GLY A 284 -17.42 -19.57 1.64
CA GLY A 284 -17.23 -20.65 2.60
C GLY A 284 -16.18 -21.65 2.11
N GLY A 285 -15.17 -21.93 2.93
CA GLY A 285 -14.10 -22.89 2.63
C GLY A 285 -12.82 -22.28 2.06
N GLU A 286 -12.77 -20.97 1.86
CA GLU A 286 -11.52 -20.29 1.52
C GLU A 286 -10.52 -20.37 2.69
N LYS A 287 -9.34 -20.94 2.43
CA LYS A 287 -8.27 -21.01 3.41
C LYS A 287 -7.54 -19.66 3.45
N THR A 288 -7.33 -19.14 4.65
CA THR A 288 -6.47 -17.99 4.91
C THR A 288 -5.30 -18.42 5.80
N GLU A 289 -4.10 -18.03 5.39
CA GLU A 289 -2.85 -18.22 6.13
C GLU A 289 -2.35 -16.86 6.61
N ASP A 290 -1.81 -16.84 7.83
CA ASP A 290 -1.08 -15.70 8.37
C ASP A 290 0.24 -15.53 7.58
N ALA A 291 0.41 -14.37 6.94
CA ALA A 291 1.56 -14.12 6.07
C ALA A 291 2.89 -14.18 6.83
N GLU A 292 2.95 -13.71 8.09
CA GLU A 292 4.16 -13.75 8.91
C GLU A 292 4.65 -15.19 9.12
N LYS A 293 3.72 -16.14 9.21
CA LYS A 293 4.05 -17.56 9.38
C LYS A 293 4.26 -18.31 8.07
N ALA A 294 3.63 -17.84 7.00
CA ALA A 294 3.62 -18.53 5.71
C ALA A 294 4.77 -18.09 4.79
N LEU A 295 5.32 -16.90 5.01
CA LEU A 295 6.37 -16.31 4.21
C LEU A 295 7.73 -16.46 4.90
N THR A 296 8.78 -16.43 4.10
CA THR A 296 10.17 -16.55 4.57
C THR A 296 10.98 -15.47 3.86
N PRO A 297 11.83 -14.72 4.60
CA PRO A 297 12.82 -13.84 3.98
C PRO A 297 13.66 -14.59 2.95
N LEU A 298 13.89 -14.02 1.78
CA LEU A 298 14.60 -14.73 0.71
C LEU A 298 16.04 -15.10 1.10
N ASP A 299 16.71 -14.23 1.85
CA ASP A 299 18.03 -14.46 2.45
C ASP A 299 18.04 -15.61 3.48
N ALA A 300 16.88 -16.03 3.99
CA ALA A 300 16.72 -17.19 4.87
C ALA A 300 16.32 -18.48 4.12
N VAL A 301 16.00 -18.41 2.82
CA VAL A 301 15.70 -19.60 2.01
C VAL A 301 16.99 -20.36 1.73
N LYS A 302 16.96 -21.67 2.01
CA LYS A 302 18.15 -22.54 1.89
C LYS A 302 18.57 -22.71 0.41
N PRO A 303 19.88 -22.79 0.12
CA PRO A 303 20.36 -23.20 -1.20
C PRO A 303 19.71 -24.51 -1.69
N GLY A 304 19.31 -24.50 -2.96
CA GLY A 304 18.57 -25.56 -3.64
C GLY A 304 17.05 -25.50 -3.45
N ALA A 305 16.53 -24.67 -2.53
CA ALA A 305 15.10 -24.52 -2.30
C ALA A 305 14.49 -23.46 -3.25
N CYS A 306 13.16 -23.54 -3.40
CA CYS A 306 12.40 -22.68 -4.28
C CYS A 306 11.39 -21.82 -3.53
N GLY A 307 11.17 -20.62 -4.05
CA GLY A 307 10.19 -19.66 -3.55
C GLY A 307 9.20 -19.28 -4.63
N SER A 308 7.99 -18.92 -4.22
CA SER A 308 7.05 -18.19 -5.07
C SER A 308 7.02 -16.72 -4.64
N LEU A 309 7.07 -15.85 -5.64
CA LEU A 309 6.95 -14.39 -5.54
C LEU A 309 5.48 -13.94 -5.55
N ASP A 310 4.53 -14.87 -5.68
CA ASP A 310 3.10 -14.59 -5.58
C ASP A 310 2.66 -14.32 -4.13
N THR A 311 3.13 -13.19 -3.61
CA THR A 311 2.86 -12.69 -2.26
C THR A 311 2.13 -11.34 -2.30
N GLY A 312 2.06 -10.68 -3.46
CA GLY A 312 1.41 -9.39 -3.60
C GLY A 312 2.25 -8.20 -3.11
N LEU A 313 3.47 -8.45 -2.63
CA LEU A 313 4.40 -7.44 -2.13
C LEU A 313 5.22 -6.74 -3.22
N GLY A 314 5.08 -7.15 -4.49
CA GLY A 314 5.77 -6.50 -5.62
C GLY A 314 7.28 -6.76 -5.71
N GLY A 315 7.89 -7.39 -4.71
CA GLY A 315 9.33 -7.68 -4.66
C GLY A 315 9.69 -9.02 -3.99
N PRO A 316 10.99 -9.38 -4.02
CA PRO A 316 11.44 -10.70 -3.60
C PRO A 316 11.83 -10.79 -2.11
N ASP A 317 11.59 -9.76 -1.30
CA ASP A 317 11.97 -9.74 0.13
C ASP A 317 11.39 -10.90 0.92
N LEU A 318 10.13 -11.23 0.67
CA LEU A 318 9.40 -12.30 1.34
C LEU A 318 8.80 -13.23 0.29
N VAL A 319 9.15 -14.51 0.39
CA VAL A 319 8.68 -15.54 -0.55
C VAL A 319 7.93 -16.64 0.18
N ARG A 320 6.98 -17.27 -0.53
CA ARG A 320 6.37 -18.50 -0.05
C ARG A 320 7.25 -19.68 -0.45
N ALA A 321 7.76 -20.43 0.52
CA ALA A 321 8.50 -21.66 0.23
C ALA A 321 7.59 -22.68 -0.49
N VAL A 322 8.01 -23.16 -1.66
CA VAL A 322 7.25 -24.11 -2.47
C VAL A 322 8.16 -25.21 -3.01
N PRO A 323 7.63 -26.40 -3.34
CA PRO A 323 8.39 -27.38 -4.09
C PRO A 323 8.88 -26.79 -5.41
N CYS A 324 10.13 -27.07 -5.77
CA CYS A 324 10.67 -26.69 -7.05
C CYS A 324 9.86 -27.32 -8.19
N GLY A 325 9.36 -26.49 -9.12
CA GLY A 325 8.48 -26.90 -10.20
C GLY A 325 7.65 -25.74 -10.73
N GLU A 326 6.48 -26.04 -11.32
CA GLU A 326 5.60 -25.07 -12.00
C GLU A 326 5.07 -23.91 -11.13
N LYS A 327 5.26 -23.97 -9.81
CA LYS A 327 4.86 -22.91 -8.87
C LYS A 327 6.03 -22.12 -8.29
N ALA A 328 7.27 -22.52 -8.56
CA ALA A 328 8.46 -21.79 -8.15
C ALA A 328 8.78 -20.67 -9.12
N ASP A 329 8.88 -19.44 -8.62
CA ASP A 329 9.27 -18.26 -9.39
C ASP A 329 10.77 -17.99 -9.24
N VAL A 330 11.37 -18.40 -8.11
CA VAL A 330 12.80 -18.29 -7.84
C VAL A 330 13.37 -19.61 -7.31
N ARG A 331 14.67 -19.82 -7.53
CA ARG A 331 15.47 -20.86 -6.86
C ARG A 331 16.74 -20.25 -6.29
N VAL A 332 16.90 -20.34 -4.97
CA VAL A 332 18.13 -19.91 -4.29
C VAL A 332 19.21 -20.96 -4.52
N PHE A 333 20.39 -20.56 -4.96
CA PHE A 333 21.53 -21.47 -5.16
C PHE A 333 22.69 -21.18 -4.20
N GLY A 334 22.71 -20.01 -3.57
CA GLY A 334 23.78 -19.61 -2.65
C GLY A 334 23.36 -18.49 -1.71
N GLN A 335 24.22 -18.18 -0.75
CA GLN A 335 24.06 -17.07 0.18
C GLN A 335 25.41 -16.40 0.40
N VAL A 336 25.43 -15.07 0.43
CA VAL A 336 26.65 -14.28 0.61
C VAL A 336 26.45 -13.30 1.75
N ARG A 337 27.40 -13.28 2.69
CA ARG A 337 27.44 -12.27 3.75
C ARG A 337 28.47 -11.22 3.41
N VAL A 338 28.03 -9.96 3.34
CA VAL A 338 28.90 -8.79 3.26
C VAL A 338 29.02 -8.18 4.64
N SER A 339 30.26 -7.95 5.11
CA SER A 339 30.54 -7.30 6.38
C SER A 339 31.88 -6.59 6.26
N GLU A 340 31.85 -5.29 5.97
CA GLU A 340 33.06 -4.49 5.78
C GLU A 340 33.11 -3.33 6.77
N LYS A 341 34.26 -3.19 7.42
CA LYS A 341 34.52 -2.08 8.35
C LYS A 341 35.19 -0.97 7.55
N SER A 342 34.58 0.21 7.51
CA SER A 342 35.10 1.39 6.80
C SER A 342 35.14 1.23 5.28
N VAL A 343 34.01 1.52 4.63
CA VAL A 343 33.88 1.60 3.18
C VAL A 343 34.22 3.01 2.69
N THR A 344 35.00 3.09 1.60
CA THR A 344 35.22 4.34 0.87
C THR A 344 34.24 4.42 -0.30
N GLY A 345 33.52 5.53 -0.43
CA GLY A 345 32.48 5.69 -1.45
C GLY A 345 31.08 5.37 -0.92
N ASP A 346 30.16 5.06 -1.84
CA ASP A 346 28.79 4.68 -1.49
C ASP A 346 28.77 3.26 -0.87
N PRO A 347 28.36 3.12 0.41
CA PRO A 347 28.32 1.82 1.08
C PRO A 347 27.35 0.82 0.42
N TRP A 348 26.28 1.29 -0.23
CA TRP A 348 25.29 0.42 -0.87
C TRP A 348 25.84 -0.18 -2.15
N GLN A 349 26.39 0.67 -3.04
CA GLN A 349 27.05 0.20 -4.27
C GLN A 349 28.22 -0.74 -3.97
N PHE A 350 28.96 -0.48 -2.88
CA PHE A 350 30.01 -1.39 -2.43
C PHE A 350 29.43 -2.75 -2.04
N ALA A 351 28.39 -2.78 -1.23
CA ALA A 351 27.81 -4.03 -0.74
C ALA A 351 27.17 -4.84 -1.87
N GLU A 352 26.43 -4.20 -2.78
CA GLU A 352 25.90 -4.82 -3.99
C GLU A 352 27.00 -5.42 -4.87
N GLY A 353 28.06 -4.66 -5.14
CA GLY A 353 29.18 -5.16 -5.94
C GLY A 353 29.87 -6.37 -5.30
N ARG A 354 30.03 -6.38 -3.97
CA ARG A 354 30.57 -7.53 -3.23
C ARG A 354 29.64 -8.73 -3.23
N ALA A 355 28.34 -8.49 -3.09
CA ALA A 355 27.33 -9.54 -3.17
C ALA A 355 27.32 -10.18 -4.56
N ASP A 356 27.37 -9.39 -5.64
CA ASP A 356 27.45 -9.89 -7.02
C ASP A 356 28.69 -10.73 -7.29
N GLU A 357 29.86 -10.28 -6.82
CA GLU A 357 31.11 -11.06 -6.92
C GLU A 357 30.99 -12.40 -6.18
N GLY A 358 30.44 -12.38 -4.97
CA GLY A 358 30.19 -13.59 -4.17
C GLY A 358 29.18 -14.52 -4.84
N CYS A 359 28.05 -13.98 -5.29
CA CYS A 359 26.99 -14.76 -5.92
C CYS A 359 27.42 -15.37 -7.25
N ARG A 360 28.31 -14.70 -8.00
CA ARG A 360 28.93 -15.32 -9.19
C ARG A 360 29.77 -16.53 -8.80
N THR A 361 30.54 -16.45 -7.72
CA THR A 361 31.33 -17.58 -7.22
C THR A 361 30.44 -18.73 -6.76
N GLU A 362 29.34 -18.43 -6.06
CA GLU A 362 28.33 -19.43 -5.68
C GLU A 362 27.65 -20.05 -6.90
N MET A 363 27.38 -19.28 -7.95
CA MET A 363 26.77 -19.77 -9.19
C MET A 363 27.70 -20.76 -9.91
N ASP A 364 28.99 -20.45 -9.98
CA ASP A 364 30.01 -21.32 -10.59
C ASP A 364 30.19 -22.64 -9.83
N ALA A 365 29.95 -22.63 -8.51
CA ALA A 365 30.06 -23.80 -7.64
C ALA A 365 28.73 -24.57 -7.47
N ALA A 366 27.60 -23.96 -7.81
CA ALA A 366 26.29 -24.55 -7.62
C ALA A 366 26.09 -25.77 -8.56
N PRO A 367 25.38 -26.82 -8.12
CA PRO A 367 24.95 -27.89 -9.01
C PRO A 367 24.14 -27.31 -10.18
N ASP A 368 24.37 -27.78 -11.41
CA ASP A 368 23.62 -27.36 -12.61
C ASP A 368 22.11 -27.41 -12.39
N ALA A 369 21.62 -28.40 -11.64
CA ALA A 369 20.20 -28.54 -11.32
C ALA A 369 19.62 -27.35 -10.53
N TRP A 370 20.44 -26.52 -9.88
CA TRP A 370 19.99 -25.37 -9.10
C TRP A 370 19.97 -24.07 -9.89
N THR A 371 20.72 -23.99 -10.98
CA THR A 371 20.81 -22.80 -11.85
C THR A 371 20.13 -23.02 -13.21
N ALA A 372 19.85 -24.28 -13.56
CA ALA A 372 19.13 -24.66 -14.77
C ALA A 372 17.69 -24.13 -14.78
N GLY A 373 17.28 -23.61 -15.94
CA GLY A 373 15.96 -23.03 -16.16
C GLY A 373 15.86 -21.56 -15.78
N SER A 374 16.99 -20.89 -15.53
CA SER A 374 17.05 -19.45 -15.34
C SER A 374 16.47 -18.69 -16.55
N VAL A 375 15.73 -17.62 -16.25
CA VAL A 375 15.20 -16.68 -17.23
C VAL A 375 15.62 -15.26 -16.79
N PRO A 376 16.43 -14.54 -17.59
CA PRO A 376 17.19 -15.01 -18.73
C PRO A 376 18.14 -16.17 -18.41
N ARG A 377 18.56 -16.90 -19.44
CA ARG A 377 19.44 -18.06 -19.26
C ARG A 377 20.81 -17.63 -18.74
N ASP A 378 21.33 -18.37 -17.76
CA ASP A 378 22.65 -18.20 -17.16
C ASP A 378 22.82 -16.82 -16.50
N THR A 379 21.73 -16.22 -16.03
CA THR A 379 21.72 -15.02 -15.20
C THR A 379 21.29 -15.34 -13.77
N PHE A 380 21.72 -14.50 -12.83
CA PHE A 380 21.35 -14.57 -11.43
C PHE A 380 21.04 -13.18 -10.89
N VAL A 381 20.42 -13.14 -9.72
CA VAL A 381 20.19 -11.93 -8.94
C VAL A 381 20.79 -12.12 -7.55
N ALA A 382 21.51 -11.09 -7.08
CA ALA A 382 21.90 -10.95 -5.69
C ALA A 382 20.92 -10.00 -5.00
N TRP A 383 20.24 -10.44 -3.95
CA TRP A 383 19.24 -9.63 -3.26
C TRP A 383 19.40 -9.67 -1.74
N SER A 384 19.21 -8.54 -1.09
CA SER A 384 19.13 -8.44 0.36
C SER A 384 18.01 -7.48 0.75
N GLY A 385 17.08 -7.96 1.58
CA GLY A 385 16.08 -7.11 2.20
C GLY A 385 16.53 -6.50 3.54
N ASN A 386 17.82 -6.62 3.89
CA ASN A 386 18.35 -6.32 5.23
C ASN A 386 19.77 -5.73 5.20
N THR A 387 20.16 -5.03 4.13
CA THR A 387 21.47 -4.37 4.12
C THR A 387 21.42 -3.11 4.98
N THR A 388 22.44 -2.93 5.82
CA THR A 388 22.56 -1.82 6.75
C THR A 388 23.89 -1.11 6.56
N ALA A 389 23.84 0.22 6.44
CA ALA A 389 25.00 1.08 6.44
C ALA A 389 24.93 2.01 7.65
N HIS A 390 25.96 2.01 8.48
CA HIS A 390 26.06 2.87 9.65
C HIS A 390 27.31 3.74 9.59
N SER A 391 27.15 5.03 9.84
CA SER A 391 28.26 5.99 9.96
C SER A 391 28.16 6.70 11.30
N GLU A 392 29.24 6.70 12.07
CA GLU A 392 29.43 7.63 13.18
C GLU A 392 30.08 8.92 12.64
N ASP A 393 29.82 10.07 13.28
CA ASP A 393 30.27 11.39 12.81
C ASP A 393 31.77 11.40 12.44
N GLY A 394 32.07 11.58 11.16
CA GLY A 394 33.44 11.68 10.63
C GLY A 394 34.17 10.35 10.41
N ALA A 395 33.56 9.21 10.72
CA ALA A 395 34.07 7.88 10.39
C ALA A 395 33.57 7.41 9.03
N ALA A 396 34.35 6.55 8.36
CA ALA A 396 33.88 5.87 7.16
C ALA A 396 32.77 4.86 7.52
N PRO A 397 31.73 4.72 6.68
CA PRO A 397 30.59 3.87 6.99
C PRO A 397 31.00 2.39 7.09
N THR A 398 30.37 1.68 8.02
CA THR A 398 30.40 0.21 8.09
C THR A 398 29.17 -0.32 7.38
N VAL A 399 29.32 -1.35 6.56
CA VAL A 399 28.21 -1.99 5.84
C VAL A 399 28.11 -3.47 6.21
N THR A 400 26.90 -3.94 6.44
CA THR A 400 26.61 -5.36 6.69
C THR A 400 25.32 -5.75 5.98
N GLY A 401 25.32 -6.89 5.31
CA GLY A 401 24.14 -7.44 4.65
C GLY A 401 24.27 -8.94 4.42
N ASP A 402 23.15 -9.65 4.54
CA ASP A 402 23.01 -11.04 4.14
C ASP A 402 22.23 -11.07 2.83
N TYR A 403 22.81 -11.69 1.80
CA TYR A 403 22.30 -11.70 0.43
C TYR A 403 21.93 -13.12 0.00
N ALA A 404 20.75 -13.26 -0.60
CA ALA A 404 20.38 -14.44 -1.36
C ALA A 404 20.93 -14.35 -2.78
N CYS A 405 21.53 -15.44 -3.26
CA CYS A 405 21.89 -15.62 -4.66
C CYS A 405 20.88 -16.57 -5.29
N TYR A 406 20.10 -16.09 -6.25
CA TYR A 406 19.02 -16.88 -6.85
C TYR A 406 18.93 -16.69 -8.35
N VAL A 407 18.27 -17.65 -8.99
CA VAL A 407 17.82 -17.54 -10.37
C VAL A 407 16.30 -17.36 -10.41
N GLU A 408 15.84 -16.50 -11.30
CA GLU A 408 14.43 -16.39 -11.68
C GLU A 408 14.08 -17.50 -12.66
N LEU A 409 12.93 -18.13 -12.48
CA LEU A 409 12.51 -19.31 -13.25
C LEU A 409 11.44 -18.99 -14.30
N ARG A 410 10.94 -17.75 -14.36
CA ARG A 410 9.84 -17.34 -15.25
C ARG A 410 9.99 -15.92 -15.71
#